data_AF-E3LJ45-F1
#
_entry.id   AF-E3LJ45-F1
#
_cell.length_a   1.000
_cell.length_b   1.000
_cell.length_c   1.000
_cell.angle_alpha   90.00
_cell.angle_beta   90.00
_cell.angle_gamma   90.00
#
_symmetry.space_group_name_H-M   'P 1'
#
loop_
_entity.id
_entity.type
_entity.pdbx_description
1 polymer ?
#
loop_
_entity_poly.entity_id
_entity_poly.type
_entity_poly.pdbx_seq_one_letter_code
_entity_poly.pdbx_strand_id
1 'polypeptide(L)'
;MTTYWPDYVVSTCRQNYTYFDSGEFLLSAYHFIAFFTLPLAIFTFFVIVRVTPRKMKNMKIPMIIAHACSTNLDLFITILASPCLFTPSAAGVPLGIFSTLGVSSRFVAYYGEISVWMMAINFILFLESRHSQIPMIRFKIKNHKFRLAYFAVNYILALMQGCQKGRGSILYLSSQPWKNFASSGGLVEDQKISRCTKIQPIWLIRGLDGPKRRGPRPAVRQPCTDVHRALFFDSDDQLELRKFVLKRIPCPVVEFYEKSTLVLLKGRELLPFLAISVGMTMVLGQTMFFSIHTIYHLNYVKNASVSESTKVLQRRFLGYVAMQMAIPWVVLAGPILYSLYADRNDYYNQAFNNFSELFMAIHGLLSNSCTLFIIKPYRVFVRNLTRGKIDFNSSETWAGTIAIAPHVPVRLGSVSG
;
A
#
# COMPACT_ATOMS: atom_id res chain seq x y z
N MET A 1 22.73 -3.78 -30.02
CA MET A 1 23.64 -3.27 -28.99
C MET A 1 22.84 -2.99 -27.74
N THR A 2 22.88 -3.92 -26.79
CA THR A 2 22.32 -3.74 -25.44
C THR A 2 23.15 -2.67 -24.72
N THR A 3 22.59 -1.48 -24.53
CA THR A 3 23.25 -0.41 -23.78
C THR A 3 23.22 -0.74 -22.29
N TYR A 4 24.15 -1.56 -21.83
CA TYR A 4 24.54 -1.59 -20.43
C TYR A 4 25.14 -0.24 -20.03
N TRP A 5 25.10 0.07 -18.73
CA TRP A 5 25.66 1.30 -18.15
C TRP A 5 27.03 1.64 -18.78
N PRO A 6 27.30 2.92 -19.14
CA PRO A 6 28.65 3.33 -19.55
C PRO A 6 29.71 3.06 -18.46
N ASP A 7 29.24 2.88 -17.21
CA ASP A 7 30.05 2.63 -16.02
C ASP A 7 29.97 1.15 -15.57
N TYR A 8 30.03 0.20 -16.50
CA TYR A 8 30.10 -1.22 -16.17
C TYR A 8 31.28 -1.48 -15.22
N VAL A 9 30.98 -1.67 -13.94
CA VAL A 9 31.96 -2.13 -12.95
C VAL A 9 32.13 -3.62 -13.21
N VAL A 10 33.28 -4.00 -13.78
CA VAL A 10 33.69 -5.39 -13.95
C VAL A 10 33.68 -6.05 -12.56
N SER A 11 32.65 -6.84 -12.27
CA SER A 11 32.62 -7.67 -11.07
C SER A 11 33.37 -8.97 -11.38
N THR A 12 34.30 -9.36 -10.51
CA THR A 12 34.99 -10.67 -10.59
C THR A 12 34.09 -11.82 -10.15
N CYS A 13 32.80 -11.56 -9.99
CA CYS A 13 31.91 -12.48 -9.32
C CYS A 13 31.37 -13.55 -10.26
N ARG A 14 31.70 -14.81 -9.97
CA ARG A 14 31.00 -15.98 -10.51
C ARG A 14 29.99 -16.47 -9.49
N GLN A 15 28.76 -15.97 -9.55
CA GLN A 15 27.64 -16.64 -8.86
C GLN A 15 27.02 -17.69 -9.78
N ASN A 16 26.76 -18.87 -9.21
CA ASN A 16 25.95 -19.90 -9.86
C ASN A 16 24.48 -19.51 -9.72
N TYR A 17 24.00 -18.67 -10.64
CA TYR A 17 22.57 -18.39 -10.72
C TYR A 17 21.82 -19.63 -11.22
N THR A 18 20.75 -19.94 -10.53
CA THR A 18 19.77 -20.93 -10.95
C THR A 18 18.64 -20.24 -11.71
N TYR A 19 17.77 -21.03 -12.34
CA TYR A 19 16.55 -20.49 -12.95
C TYR A 19 15.71 -19.67 -11.96
N PHE A 20 15.68 -20.05 -10.68
CA PHE A 20 14.90 -19.37 -9.65
C PHE A 20 15.42 -17.97 -9.30
N ASP A 21 16.66 -17.64 -9.64
CA ASP A 21 17.23 -16.31 -9.44
C ASP A 21 16.82 -15.33 -10.56
N SER A 22 16.45 -15.84 -11.73
CA SER A 22 16.16 -15.04 -12.92
C SER A 22 14.86 -14.23 -12.83
N GLY A 23 14.86 -13.07 -13.48
CA GLY A 23 13.66 -12.27 -13.70
C GLY A 23 12.62 -12.98 -14.58
N GLU A 24 13.05 -13.83 -15.49
CA GLU A 24 12.16 -14.64 -16.36
C GLU A 24 11.31 -15.63 -15.55
N PHE A 25 11.92 -16.33 -14.57
CA PHE A 25 11.18 -17.16 -13.63
C PHE A 25 10.16 -16.34 -12.85
N LEU A 26 10.61 -15.23 -12.27
CA LEU A 26 9.76 -14.38 -11.42
C LEU A 26 8.57 -13.82 -12.21
N LEU A 27 8.81 -13.28 -13.41
CA LEU A 27 7.77 -12.74 -14.29
C LEU A 27 6.79 -13.82 -14.74
N SER A 28 7.29 -15.01 -15.12
CA SER A 28 6.44 -16.14 -15.50
C SER A 28 5.56 -16.59 -14.34
N ALA A 29 6.11 -16.66 -13.13
CA ALA A 29 5.38 -17.02 -11.93
C ALA A 29 4.31 -15.97 -11.56
N TYR A 30 4.61 -14.67 -11.68
CA TYR A 30 3.61 -13.61 -11.51
C TYR A 30 2.45 -13.73 -12.51
N HIS A 31 2.75 -13.90 -13.79
CA HIS A 31 1.72 -14.06 -14.81
C HIS A 31 0.90 -15.35 -14.61
N PHE A 32 1.52 -16.42 -14.13
CA PHE A 32 0.82 -17.63 -13.74
C PHE A 32 -0.15 -17.38 -12.57
N ILE A 33 0.26 -16.64 -11.55
CA ILE A 33 -0.64 -16.21 -10.46
C ILE A 33 -1.78 -15.34 -11.01
N ALA A 34 -1.48 -14.40 -11.90
CA ALA A 34 -2.46 -13.52 -12.53
C ALA A 34 -3.50 -14.31 -13.36
N PHE A 35 -3.07 -15.36 -14.07
CA PHE A 35 -3.93 -16.23 -14.86
C PHE A 35 -5.09 -16.83 -14.03
N PHE A 36 -4.84 -17.20 -12.77
CA PHE A 36 -5.90 -17.64 -11.86
C PHE A 36 -6.60 -16.50 -11.13
N THR A 37 -5.85 -15.48 -10.73
CA THR A 37 -6.36 -14.40 -9.88
C THR A 37 -7.32 -13.50 -10.64
N LEU A 38 -7.07 -13.20 -11.93
CA LEU A 38 -7.92 -12.31 -12.72
C LEU A 38 -9.33 -12.88 -12.98
N PRO A 39 -9.51 -14.13 -13.48
CA PRO A 39 -10.83 -14.73 -13.59
C PRO A 39 -11.55 -14.81 -12.24
N LEU A 40 -10.82 -15.16 -11.17
CA LEU A 40 -11.39 -15.25 -9.84
C LEU A 40 -11.83 -13.88 -9.33
N ALA A 41 -11.06 -12.82 -9.54
CA ALA A 41 -11.40 -11.46 -9.14
C ALA A 41 -12.63 -10.92 -9.90
N ILE A 42 -12.75 -11.21 -11.20
CA ILE A 42 -13.93 -10.87 -12.01
C ILE A 42 -15.16 -11.62 -11.47
N PHE A 43 -15.02 -12.91 -11.20
CA PHE A 43 -16.10 -13.71 -10.64
C PHE A 43 -16.49 -13.26 -9.23
N THR A 44 -15.52 -12.94 -8.36
CA THR A 44 -15.77 -12.35 -7.03
C THR A 44 -16.55 -11.05 -7.15
N PHE A 45 -16.16 -10.15 -8.06
CA PHE A 45 -16.90 -8.91 -8.30
C PHE A 45 -18.35 -9.18 -8.70
N PHE A 46 -18.58 -10.09 -9.65
CA PHE A 46 -19.91 -10.50 -10.07
C PHE A 46 -20.74 -11.04 -8.89
N VAL A 47 -20.16 -11.92 -8.07
CA VAL A 47 -20.81 -12.49 -6.88
C VAL A 47 -21.13 -11.41 -5.86
N ILE A 48 -20.22 -10.48 -5.56
CA ILE A 48 -20.50 -9.35 -4.66
C ILE A 48 -21.67 -8.51 -5.20
N VAL A 49 -21.73 -8.24 -6.50
CA VAL A 49 -22.80 -7.44 -7.08
C VAL A 49 -24.15 -8.16 -7.04
N ARG A 50 -24.20 -9.44 -7.41
CA ARG A 50 -25.46 -10.17 -7.62
C ARG A 50 -25.97 -10.93 -6.39
N VAL A 51 -25.06 -11.45 -5.58
CA VAL A 51 -25.37 -12.42 -4.50
C VAL A 51 -25.46 -11.73 -3.13
N THR A 52 -24.95 -10.50 -2.99
CA THR A 52 -25.06 -9.74 -1.73
C THR A 52 -26.53 -9.52 -1.36
N PRO A 53 -26.99 -10.02 -0.19
CA PRO A 53 -28.40 -9.99 0.18
C PRO A 53 -28.87 -8.58 0.55
N ARG A 54 -30.19 -8.35 0.43
CA ARG A 54 -30.82 -7.06 0.82
C ARG A 54 -30.53 -6.66 2.27
N LYS A 55 -30.40 -7.62 3.18
CA LYS A 55 -30.05 -7.39 4.61
C LYS A 55 -28.65 -6.78 4.79
N MET A 56 -27.79 -6.85 3.78
CA MET A 56 -26.44 -6.27 3.77
C MET A 56 -26.28 -5.21 2.69
N LYS A 57 -27.37 -4.60 2.19
CA LYS A 57 -27.34 -3.59 1.13
C LYS A 57 -26.39 -2.43 1.44
N ASN A 58 -26.34 -1.98 2.70
CA ASN A 58 -25.48 -0.90 3.14
C ASN A 58 -23.98 -1.27 3.18
N MET A 59 -23.65 -2.56 3.14
CA MET A 59 -22.27 -3.05 3.03
C MET A 59 -21.81 -3.33 1.62
N LYS A 60 -22.73 -3.37 0.66
CA LYS A 60 -22.41 -3.70 -0.72
C LYS A 60 -21.39 -2.73 -1.33
N ILE A 61 -21.57 -1.42 -1.12
CA ILE A 61 -20.65 -0.40 -1.65
C ILE A 61 -19.25 -0.53 -1.02
N PRO A 62 -19.08 -0.54 0.32
CA PRO A 62 -17.77 -0.78 0.93
C PRO A 62 -17.10 -2.09 0.47
N MET A 63 -17.86 -3.17 0.27
CA MET A 63 -17.34 -4.44 -0.26
C MET A 63 -16.80 -4.30 -1.68
N ILE A 64 -17.52 -3.60 -2.56
CA ILE A 64 -17.10 -3.36 -3.93
C ILE A 64 -15.83 -2.51 -3.97
N ILE A 65 -15.77 -1.44 -3.17
CA ILE A 65 -14.59 -0.56 -3.11
C ILE A 65 -13.38 -1.35 -2.60
N ALA A 66 -13.52 -2.11 -1.50
CA ALA A 66 -12.44 -2.93 -0.97
C ALA A 66 -11.94 -3.96 -2.00
N HIS A 67 -12.85 -4.62 -2.71
CA HIS A 67 -12.52 -5.56 -3.77
C HIS A 67 -11.79 -4.89 -4.95
N ALA A 68 -12.25 -3.71 -5.38
CA ALA A 68 -11.62 -2.96 -6.46
C ALA A 68 -10.19 -2.52 -6.10
N CYS A 69 -9.96 -2.04 -4.88
CA CYS A 69 -8.63 -1.63 -4.42
C CYS A 69 -7.69 -2.82 -4.18
N SER A 70 -8.20 -3.95 -3.69
CA SER A 70 -7.43 -5.21 -3.62
C SER A 70 -7.03 -5.67 -5.02
N THR A 71 -7.98 -5.73 -5.95
CA THR A 71 -7.73 -6.14 -7.34
C THR A 71 -6.74 -5.19 -8.03
N ASN A 72 -6.80 -3.89 -7.73
CA ASN A 72 -5.83 -2.92 -8.24
C ASN A 72 -4.41 -3.23 -7.79
N LEU A 73 -4.21 -3.54 -6.50
CA LEU A 73 -2.90 -3.93 -5.98
C LEU A 73 -2.43 -5.27 -6.57
N ASP A 74 -3.33 -6.24 -6.70
CA ASP A 74 -3.05 -7.55 -7.31
C ASP A 74 -2.54 -7.41 -8.73
N LEU A 75 -3.26 -6.66 -9.57
CA LEU A 75 -2.88 -6.41 -10.96
C LEU A 75 -1.59 -5.60 -11.04
N PHE A 76 -1.39 -4.67 -10.12
CA PHE A 76 -0.16 -3.91 -10.05
C PHE A 76 1.05 -4.83 -9.78
N ILE A 77 0.98 -5.69 -8.77
CA ILE A 77 2.09 -6.58 -8.41
C ILE A 77 2.33 -7.65 -9.48
N THR A 78 1.27 -8.22 -10.07
CA THR A 78 1.41 -9.42 -10.91
C THR A 78 1.52 -9.16 -12.41
N ILE A 79 1.05 -8.01 -12.91
CA ILE A 79 1.00 -7.71 -14.35
C ILE A 79 1.69 -6.37 -14.66
N LEU A 80 1.32 -5.30 -13.96
CA LEU A 80 1.76 -3.96 -14.34
C LEU A 80 3.22 -3.69 -13.96
N ALA A 81 3.57 -3.90 -12.69
CA ALA A 81 4.92 -3.66 -12.19
C ALA A 81 5.79 -4.90 -12.24
N SER A 82 5.28 -6.05 -11.77
CA SER A 82 6.03 -7.31 -11.60
C SER A 82 7.42 -7.04 -11.00
N PRO A 83 7.49 -6.52 -9.76
CA PRO A 83 8.72 -5.98 -9.20
C PRO A 83 9.72 -7.10 -8.89
N CYS A 84 10.96 -6.92 -9.34
CA CYS A 84 12.11 -7.70 -8.87
C CYS A 84 12.84 -6.88 -7.80
N LEU A 85 12.90 -7.37 -6.57
CA LEU A 85 13.54 -6.67 -5.44
C LEU A 85 14.92 -7.25 -5.12
N PHE A 86 15.80 -6.39 -4.61
CA PHE A 86 17.21 -6.68 -4.30
C PHE A 86 17.54 -6.46 -2.81
N THR A 87 16.82 -7.13 -1.92
CA THR A 87 17.06 -7.13 -0.48
C THR A 87 18.41 -7.79 -0.17
N PRO A 88 19.30 -7.24 0.69
CA PRO A 88 19.03 -6.36 1.84
C PRO A 88 18.95 -4.86 1.54
N SER A 89 19.28 -4.41 0.33
CA SER A 89 19.08 -3.01 -0.05
C SER A 89 17.64 -2.81 -0.53
N ALA A 90 17.01 -1.68 -0.18
CA ALA A 90 15.69 -1.36 -0.71
C ALA A 90 15.84 -0.86 -2.16
N ALA A 91 16.13 -1.78 -3.07
CA ALA A 91 16.26 -1.53 -4.50
C ALA A 91 15.40 -2.53 -5.28
N GLY A 92 14.96 -2.14 -6.46
CA GLY A 92 14.19 -3.03 -7.32
C GLY A 92 14.00 -2.50 -8.72
N VAL A 93 13.58 -3.38 -9.62
CA VAL A 93 13.34 -3.09 -11.02
C VAL A 93 11.97 -3.65 -11.43
N PRO A 94 11.13 -2.88 -12.15
CA PRO A 94 9.90 -3.42 -12.69
C PRO A 94 10.17 -4.30 -13.91
N LEU A 95 9.55 -5.49 -13.97
CA LEU A 95 9.64 -6.41 -15.11
C LEU A 95 8.34 -6.45 -15.94
N GLY A 96 7.25 -5.87 -15.44
CA GLY A 96 5.91 -5.97 -16.03
C GLY A 96 5.66 -4.99 -17.17
N ILE A 97 4.38 -4.81 -17.50
CA ILE A 97 3.91 -3.93 -18.60
C ILE A 97 4.44 -2.50 -18.48
N PHE A 98 4.57 -1.95 -17.28
CA PHE A 98 5.12 -0.60 -17.10
C PHE A 98 6.57 -0.50 -17.54
N SER A 99 7.35 -1.57 -17.41
CA SER A 99 8.73 -1.63 -17.91
C SER A 99 8.77 -1.62 -19.44
N THR A 100 7.91 -2.41 -20.08
CA THR A 100 7.84 -2.49 -21.56
C THR A 100 7.33 -1.20 -22.20
N LEU A 101 6.47 -0.45 -21.49
CA LEU A 101 6.01 0.88 -21.90
C LEU A 101 7.01 2.00 -21.58
N GLY A 102 8.15 1.71 -20.96
CA GLY A 102 9.16 2.71 -20.60
C GLY A 102 8.72 3.66 -19.49
N VAL A 103 7.77 3.26 -18.64
CA VAL A 103 7.34 4.07 -17.49
C VAL A 103 8.48 4.16 -16.48
N SER A 104 8.74 5.38 -16.00
CA SER A 104 9.79 5.62 -15.00
C SER A 104 9.57 4.78 -13.74
N SER A 105 10.58 4.04 -13.30
CA SER A 105 10.51 3.19 -12.10
C SER A 105 10.17 3.96 -10.83
N ARG A 106 10.45 5.27 -10.79
CA ARG A 106 10.02 6.15 -9.69
C ARG A 106 8.51 6.25 -9.62
N PHE A 107 7.86 6.41 -10.76
CA PHE A 107 6.40 6.42 -10.85
C PHE A 107 5.82 5.05 -10.50
N VAL A 108 6.44 3.97 -10.97
CA VAL A 108 6.02 2.61 -10.62
C VAL A 108 6.07 2.38 -9.12
N ALA A 109 7.20 2.70 -8.46
CA ALA A 109 7.34 2.59 -7.01
C ALA A 109 6.32 3.45 -6.25
N TYR A 110 6.10 4.70 -6.68
CA TYR A 110 5.10 5.60 -6.10
C TYR A 110 3.67 5.05 -6.21
N TYR A 111 3.30 4.52 -7.38
CA TYR A 111 1.99 3.90 -7.60
C TYR A 111 1.80 2.67 -6.71
N GLY A 112 2.83 1.82 -6.60
CA GLY A 112 2.79 0.64 -5.74
C GLY A 112 2.57 0.99 -4.28
N GLU A 113 3.31 1.97 -3.77
CA GLU A 113 3.15 2.46 -2.40
C GLU A 113 1.74 3.03 -2.15
N ILE A 114 1.21 3.84 -3.07
CA ILE A 114 -0.17 4.35 -2.96
C ILE A 114 -1.18 3.21 -2.95
N SER A 115 -0.99 2.19 -3.79
CA SER A 115 -1.91 1.05 -3.89
C SER A 115 -1.99 0.28 -2.57
N VAL A 116 -0.86 0.09 -1.88
CA VAL A 116 -0.80 -0.54 -0.55
C VAL A 116 -1.54 0.31 0.50
N TRP A 117 -1.26 1.61 0.56
CA TRP A 117 -1.94 2.50 1.52
C TRP A 117 -3.44 2.64 1.23
N MET A 118 -3.82 2.69 -0.04
CA MET A 118 -5.22 2.70 -0.47
C MET A 118 -5.93 1.42 0.00
N MET A 119 -5.32 0.25 -0.16
CA MET A 119 -5.89 -1.00 0.35
C MET A 119 -6.12 -0.93 1.88
N ALA A 120 -5.12 -0.44 2.64
CA ALA A 120 -5.23 -0.29 4.09
C ALA A 120 -6.37 0.65 4.52
N ILE A 121 -6.53 1.81 3.86
CA ILE A 121 -7.60 2.77 4.15
C ILE A 121 -8.98 2.18 3.82
N ASN A 122 -9.07 1.36 2.77
CA ASN A 122 -10.34 0.71 2.42
C ASN A 122 -10.79 -0.35 3.44
N PHE A 123 -9.86 -1.01 4.12
CA PHE A 123 -10.21 -1.84 5.28
C PHE A 123 -10.76 -1.01 6.44
N ILE A 124 -10.19 0.17 6.70
CA ILE A 124 -10.73 1.11 7.70
C ILE A 124 -12.14 1.56 7.29
N LEU A 125 -12.34 1.94 6.02
CA LEU A 125 -13.67 2.29 5.48
C LEU A 125 -14.69 1.17 5.68
N PHE A 126 -14.27 -0.06 5.42
CA PHE A 126 -15.11 -1.22 5.62
C PHE A 126 -15.52 -1.37 7.09
N LEU A 127 -14.54 -1.32 8.01
CA LEU A 127 -14.78 -1.48 9.45
C LEU A 127 -15.62 -0.36 10.04
N GLU A 128 -15.33 0.88 9.67
CA GLU A 128 -16.13 2.04 10.07
C GLU A 128 -17.57 1.93 9.54
N SER A 129 -17.75 1.50 8.29
CA SER A 129 -19.09 1.27 7.71
C SER A 129 -19.88 0.23 8.50
N ARG A 130 -19.21 -0.79 9.05
CA ARG A 130 -19.84 -1.79 9.94
C ARG A 130 -20.15 -1.23 11.30
N HIS A 131 -19.19 -0.55 11.90
CA HIS A 131 -19.31 0.08 13.21
C HIS A 131 -20.51 1.05 13.24
N SER A 132 -20.66 1.89 12.21
CA SER A 132 -21.77 2.84 12.10
C SER A 132 -23.15 2.16 11.96
N GLN A 133 -23.20 0.94 11.42
CA GLN A 133 -24.46 0.18 11.24
C GLN A 133 -24.95 -0.51 12.51
N ILE A 134 -24.14 -0.66 13.56
CA ILE A 134 -24.58 -1.34 14.81
C ILE A 134 -25.35 -0.35 15.69
N PRO A 135 -26.67 -0.50 15.89
CA PRO A 135 -27.48 0.51 16.60
C PRO A 135 -27.04 0.76 18.05
N MET A 136 -26.45 -0.25 18.69
CA MET A 136 -26.01 -0.20 20.10
C MET A 136 -24.81 0.72 20.33
N ILE A 137 -24.07 1.07 19.27
CA ILE A 137 -22.89 1.93 19.35
C ILE A 137 -23.36 3.39 19.35
N ARG A 138 -23.01 4.15 20.41
CA ARG A 138 -23.35 5.58 20.50
C ARG A 138 -22.34 6.48 19.78
N PHE A 139 -21.06 6.13 19.88
CA PHE A 139 -19.97 6.85 19.22
C PHE A 139 -19.94 6.49 17.73
N LYS A 140 -20.52 7.32 16.87
CA LYS A 140 -20.59 7.09 15.42
C LYS A 140 -20.34 8.37 14.65
N ILE A 141 -19.73 8.23 13.48
CA ILE A 141 -19.65 9.32 12.51
C ILE A 141 -21.01 9.43 11.81
N LYS A 142 -21.88 10.31 12.30
CA LYS A 142 -23.23 10.51 11.75
C LYS A 142 -23.24 11.47 10.55
N ASN A 143 -22.40 12.49 10.58
CA ASN A 143 -22.38 13.55 9.56
C ASN A 143 -21.63 13.08 8.31
N HIS A 144 -22.30 13.04 7.16
CA HIS A 144 -21.73 12.65 5.89
C HIS A 144 -20.52 13.51 5.48
N LYS A 145 -20.57 14.84 5.69
CA LYS A 145 -19.44 15.74 5.37
C LYS A 145 -18.23 15.45 6.23
N PHE A 146 -18.43 15.18 7.52
CA PHE A 146 -17.35 14.81 8.43
C PHE A 146 -16.75 13.45 8.08
N ARG A 147 -17.60 12.48 7.71
CA ARG A 147 -17.17 11.15 7.24
C ARG A 147 -16.29 11.27 5.99
N LEU A 148 -16.73 12.09 5.02
CA LEU A 148 -15.97 12.35 3.81
C LEU A 148 -14.63 13.02 4.13
N ALA A 149 -14.62 14.04 4.98
CA ALA A 149 -13.40 14.72 5.41
C ALA A 149 -12.42 13.75 6.11
N TYR A 150 -12.92 12.88 6.99
CA TYR A 150 -12.11 11.87 7.67
C TYR A 150 -11.41 10.92 6.69
N PHE A 151 -12.13 10.38 5.70
CA PHE A 151 -11.50 9.53 4.68
C PHE A 151 -10.59 10.33 3.75
N ALA A 152 -10.97 11.56 3.38
CA ALA A 152 -10.12 12.42 2.56
C ALA A 152 -8.76 12.70 3.23
N VAL A 153 -8.74 12.98 4.54
CA VAL A 153 -7.50 13.15 5.31
C VAL A 153 -6.65 11.89 5.29
N ASN A 154 -7.24 10.70 5.49
CA ASN A 154 -6.50 9.44 5.40
C ASN A 154 -5.87 9.24 4.02
N TYR A 155 -6.62 9.50 2.94
CA TYR A 155 -6.10 9.41 1.57
C TYR A 155 -5.00 10.44 1.27
N ILE A 156 -5.14 11.68 1.77
CA ILE A 156 -4.10 12.70 1.63
C ILE A 156 -2.82 12.26 2.38
N LEU A 157 -2.95 11.72 3.58
CA LEU A 157 -1.81 11.19 4.34
C LEU A 157 -1.12 10.04 3.62
N ALA A 158 -1.87 9.15 2.96
CA ALA A 158 -1.31 8.09 2.12
C ALA A 158 -0.51 8.66 0.92
N LEU A 159 -1.07 9.65 0.22
CA LEU A 159 -0.37 10.32 -0.88
C LEU A 159 0.91 11.03 -0.43
N MET A 160 0.88 11.65 0.75
CA MET A 160 2.06 12.32 1.32
C MET A 160 3.16 11.33 1.69
N GLN A 161 2.82 10.14 2.17
CA GLN A 161 3.80 9.08 2.48
C GLN A 161 4.54 8.63 1.21
N GLY A 162 3.84 8.44 0.09
CA GLY A 162 4.49 8.15 -1.19
C GLY A 162 5.37 9.30 -1.71
N CYS A 163 5.05 10.55 -1.39
CA CYS A 163 5.80 11.74 -1.84
C CYS A 163 7.11 11.95 -1.06
N GLN A 164 7.19 11.51 0.20
CA GLN A 164 8.35 11.73 1.07
C GLN A 164 9.63 11.01 0.61
N LYS A 165 9.52 9.90 -0.13
CA LYS A 165 10.70 9.17 -0.66
C LYS A 165 11.29 9.76 -1.95
N GLY A 166 10.55 10.64 -2.63
CA GLY A 166 11.03 11.34 -3.82
C GLY A 166 11.93 12.53 -3.50
N ARG A 167 11.81 13.12 -2.31
CA ARG A 167 12.69 14.19 -1.84
C ARG A 167 13.86 13.57 -1.07
N GLY A 168 15.00 13.43 -1.73
CA GLY A 168 16.27 13.41 -0.99
C GLY A 168 16.29 14.58 0.00
N SER A 169 16.36 14.28 1.29
CA SER A 169 16.92 15.10 2.37
C SER A 169 16.68 16.63 2.37
N ILE A 170 15.48 17.14 2.04
CA ILE A 170 15.17 18.59 2.14
C ILE A 170 14.44 19.00 3.43
N LEU A 171 14.11 18.05 4.32
CA LEU A 171 13.72 18.39 5.70
C LEU A 171 14.92 18.70 6.61
N TYR A 172 16.16 18.57 6.11
CA TYR A 172 17.39 18.90 6.86
C TYR A 172 17.72 20.40 6.94
N LEU A 173 16.88 21.29 6.41
CA LEU A 173 17.11 22.75 6.47
C LEU A 173 16.19 23.53 7.44
N SER A 174 15.40 22.85 8.28
CA SER A 174 14.67 23.54 9.35
C SER A 174 15.07 23.14 10.78
N SER A 175 16.10 22.33 10.97
CA SER A 175 16.58 21.96 12.30
C SER A 175 18.07 21.58 12.32
N GLN A 176 18.95 22.58 12.36
CA GLN A 176 20.33 22.41 12.80
C GLN A 176 20.52 23.28 14.06
N PRO A 177 20.72 22.70 15.26
CA PRO A 177 21.29 23.44 16.37
C PRO A 177 22.78 23.64 16.08
N TRP A 178 23.21 24.90 16.07
CA TRP A 178 24.61 25.30 16.05
C TRP A 178 25.43 24.50 17.06
N LYS A 179 26.49 23.80 16.62
CA LYS A 179 27.66 23.44 17.44
C LYS A 179 28.83 22.96 16.57
N ASN A 180 29.79 23.88 16.42
CA ASN A 180 31.24 23.70 16.37
C ASN A 180 31.85 22.55 15.57
N PHE A 181 32.58 22.86 14.50
CA PHE A 181 33.93 22.32 14.33
C PHE A 181 34.84 23.35 13.66
N ALA A 182 35.91 23.70 14.36
CA ALA A 182 36.98 24.56 13.93
C ALA A 182 38.03 23.77 13.12
N SER A 183 38.76 24.51 12.28
CA SER A 183 40.12 24.26 11.79
C SER A 183 40.46 22.90 11.18
N SER A 184 40.64 22.88 9.85
CA SER A 184 41.91 22.52 9.20
C SER A 184 41.75 22.70 7.68
N GLY A 185 42.73 23.38 7.09
CA GLY A 185 42.72 23.77 5.67
C GLY A 185 42.92 22.59 4.73
N GLY A 186 42.31 22.70 3.55
CA GLY A 186 42.50 21.80 2.42
C GLY A 186 41.66 22.27 1.24
N LEU A 187 42.34 22.72 0.18
CA LEU A 187 41.81 23.24 -1.07
C LEU A 187 40.86 22.25 -1.77
N VAL A 188 39.61 22.65 -2.02
CA VAL A 188 38.82 22.16 -3.18
C VAL A 188 37.93 23.30 -3.70
N GLU A 189 37.97 23.41 -5.02
CA GLU A 189 37.46 24.44 -5.93
C GLU A 189 35.92 24.52 -6.00
N ASP A 190 35.45 25.70 -6.41
CA ASP A 190 34.07 26.21 -6.34
C ASP A 190 32.96 25.31 -6.92
N GLN A 191 31.98 24.94 -6.08
CA GLN A 191 30.64 24.55 -6.52
C GLN A 191 29.70 25.76 -6.43
N LYS A 192 29.39 26.37 -7.59
CA LYS A 192 28.39 27.45 -7.73
C LYS A 192 27.00 26.96 -7.29
N ILE A 193 26.63 27.20 -6.04
CA ILE A 193 25.26 27.08 -5.55
C ILE A 193 24.49 28.35 -5.96
N SER A 194 23.60 28.24 -6.93
CA SER A 194 22.63 29.29 -7.25
C SER A 194 21.66 29.48 -6.07
N ARG A 195 21.88 30.52 -5.26
CA ARG A 195 20.94 30.91 -4.19
C ARG A 195 19.65 31.47 -4.79
N CYS A 196 18.53 30.80 -4.60
CA CYS A 196 17.21 31.41 -4.67
C CYS A 196 16.90 32.10 -3.33
N THR A 197 17.11 33.41 -3.25
CA THR A 197 16.78 34.22 -2.07
C THR A 197 15.27 34.51 -2.02
N LYS A 198 14.66 34.28 -0.85
CA LYS A 198 13.27 34.63 -0.52
C LYS A 198 12.98 36.11 -0.73
N ILE A 199 11.83 36.41 -1.33
CA ILE A 199 11.22 37.74 -1.40
C ILE A 199 10.86 38.19 0.03
N GLN A 200 11.28 39.39 0.44
CA GLN A 200 10.72 40.10 1.59
C GLN A 200 9.68 41.15 1.13
N PRO A 201 8.71 41.53 1.99
CA PRO A 201 7.59 42.39 1.61
C PRO A 201 8.00 43.86 1.45
N ILE A 202 7.40 44.51 0.45
CA ILE A 202 7.50 45.93 0.15
C ILE A 202 6.88 46.75 1.28
N TRP A 203 7.67 47.55 2.00
CA TRP A 203 7.28 48.83 2.65
C TRP A 203 8.53 49.65 3.00
N LEU A 204 8.51 50.97 2.68
CA LEU A 204 9.50 52.04 3.00
C LEU A 204 10.87 51.91 2.28
N ILE A 205 11.45 52.88 1.56
CA ILE A 205 11.71 54.31 1.86
C ILE A 205 11.86 55.09 0.53
N ARG A 206 11.37 56.34 0.51
CA ARG A 206 11.61 57.36 -0.53
C ARG A 206 13.05 57.91 -0.48
N GLY A 207 13.64 58.14 -1.66
CA GLY A 207 14.51 59.29 -1.95
C GLY A 207 16.03 59.11 -1.79
N LEU A 208 16.77 59.23 -2.90
CA LEU A 208 17.80 60.25 -3.19
C LEU A 208 18.77 59.78 -4.31
N ASP A 209 19.18 60.76 -5.12
CA ASP A 209 19.84 60.69 -6.42
C ASP A 209 21.25 60.06 -6.50
N GLY A 210 21.62 59.60 -7.70
CA GLY A 210 23.00 59.42 -8.14
C GLY A 210 23.15 58.64 -9.47
N PRO A 211 23.86 59.15 -10.50
CA PRO A 211 23.93 58.50 -11.81
C PRO A 211 25.12 57.53 -11.89
N LYS A 212 24.97 56.38 -12.56
CA LYS A 212 26.02 55.79 -13.44
C LYS A 212 25.66 54.45 -14.10
N ARG A 213 25.85 54.46 -15.43
CA ARG A 213 26.35 53.40 -16.35
C ARG A 213 25.39 52.27 -16.77
N ARG A 214 25.16 52.23 -18.10
CA ARG A 214 24.54 51.13 -18.86
C ARG A 214 25.47 49.91 -18.84
N GLY A 215 24.99 48.81 -18.26
CA GLY A 215 25.47 47.44 -18.49
C GLY A 215 24.45 46.65 -19.34
N PRO A 216 24.83 45.49 -19.89
CA PRO A 216 24.03 44.76 -20.89
C PRO A 216 22.73 44.22 -20.29
N ARG A 217 21.70 44.10 -21.15
CA ARG A 217 20.32 43.71 -20.80
C ARG A 217 20.31 42.42 -19.97
N PRO A 218 19.53 42.33 -18.86
CA PRO A 218 19.35 41.07 -18.18
C PRO A 218 18.51 40.13 -19.05
N ALA A 219 18.93 38.87 -19.08
CA ALA A 219 18.22 37.77 -19.71
C ALA A 219 16.76 37.72 -19.21
N VAL A 220 15.87 37.39 -20.14
CA VAL A 220 14.44 37.19 -19.91
C VAL A 220 14.24 36.25 -18.72
N ARG A 221 13.61 36.75 -17.64
CA ARG A 221 13.12 35.92 -16.53
C ARG A 221 12.04 34.99 -17.08
N GLN A 222 12.33 33.71 -17.19
CA GLN A 222 11.27 32.69 -17.29
C GLN A 222 10.59 32.58 -15.91
N PRO A 223 9.24 32.63 -15.84
CA PRO A 223 8.52 32.44 -14.60
C PRO A 223 8.63 30.97 -14.15
N CYS A 224 8.80 30.77 -12.84
CA CYS A 224 8.77 29.45 -12.20
C CYS A 224 7.36 28.83 -12.30
N THR A 225 7.00 28.31 -13.45
CA THR A 225 5.83 27.44 -13.62
C THR A 225 6.31 25.99 -13.71
N ASP A 226 6.86 25.46 -12.63
CA ASP A 226 7.36 24.08 -12.62
C ASP A 226 6.95 23.34 -11.34
N VAL A 227 5.63 23.22 -11.15
CA VAL A 227 5.06 22.23 -10.22
C VAL A 227 5.35 20.81 -10.70
N HIS A 228 5.55 20.61 -12.01
CA HIS A 228 5.89 19.32 -12.61
C HIS A 228 7.34 18.87 -12.31
N ARG A 229 8.29 19.80 -12.14
CA ARG A 229 9.69 19.48 -11.86
C ARG A 229 9.94 18.99 -10.43
N ALA A 230 8.99 19.23 -9.51
CA ALA A 230 9.09 18.79 -8.12
C ALA A 230 8.88 17.28 -7.90
N LEU A 231 8.45 16.53 -8.92
CA LEU A 231 8.13 15.11 -8.81
C LEU A 231 9.24 14.17 -9.31
N PHE A 232 10.27 14.68 -9.99
CA PHE A 232 11.33 13.88 -10.61
C PHE A 232 12.70 14.48 -10.29
N PHE A 233 13.42 13.95 -9.30
CA PHE A 233 14.82 14.30 -9.03
C PHE A 233 15.79 13.60 -10.00
N ASP A 234 16.99 14.17 -10.18
CA ASP A 234 17.98 13.88 -11.24
C ASP A 234 18.47 12.43 -11.32
N SER A 235 18.96 12.05 -12.50
CA SER A 235 19.56 10.74 -12.80
C SER A 235 20.83 10.45 -11.99
N ASP A 236 21.55 11.49 -11.59
CA ASP A 236 22.93 11.40 -11.09
C ASP A 236 23.00 10.83 -9.66
N ASP A 237 21.97 11.08 -8.84
CA ASP A 237 21.85 10.51 -7.49
C ASP A 237 21.72 8.98 -7.52
N GLN A 238 21.04 8.42 -8.52
CA GLN A 238 20.78 6.99 -8.62
C GLN A 238 22.02 6.17 -9.00
N LEU A 239 22.96 6.76 -9.74
CA LEU A 239 24.22 6.09 -10.06
C LEU A 239 25.05 5.87 -8.79
N GLU A 240 25.22 6.91 -7.96
CA GLU A 240 25.94 6.81 -6.69
C GLU A 240 25.24 5.88 -5.69
N LEU A 241 23.91 5.89 -5.66
CA LEU A 241 23.13 4.94 -4.87
C LEU A 241 23.37 3.49 -5.28
N ARG A 242 23.38 3.17 -6.58
CA ARG A 242 23.66 1.82 -7.07
C ARG A 242 25.10 1.39 -6.76
N LYS A 243 26.09 2.28 -6.88
CA LYS A 243 27.48 2.02 -6.45
C LYS A 243 27.55 1.65 -4.97
N PHE A 244 26.76 2.31 -4.12
CA PHE A 244 26.68 1.96 -2.70
C PHE A 244 26.04 0.58 -2.49
N VAL A 245 24.96 0.27 -3.19
CA VAL A 245 24.32 -1.06 -3.13
C VAL A 245 25.29 -2.17 -3.57
N LEU A 246 26.10 -1.94 -4.60
CA LEU A 246 27.10 -2.91 -5.06
C LEU A 246 28.20 -3.21 -4.03
N LYS A 247 28.46 -2.31 -3.07
CA LYS A 247 29.37 -2.62 -1.94
C LYS A 247 28.75 -3.63 -0.97
N ARG A 248 27.42 -3.68 -0.90
CA ARG A 248 26.65 -4.57 -0.03
C ARG A 248 26.25 -5.86 -0.72
N ILE A 249 25.91 -5.78 -2.01
CA ILE A 249 25.54 -6.87 -2.89
C ILE A 249 26.61 -6.93 -3.99
N PRO A 250 27.74 -7.61 -3.76
CA PRO A 250 28.86 -7.61 -4.71
C PRO A 250 28.55 -8.31 -6.04
N CYS A 251 27.49 -9.14 -6.06
CA CYS A 251 27.13 -10.01 -7.17
C CYS A 251 25.61 -10.05 -7.38
N PRO A 252 24.97 -8.95 -7.78
CA PRO A 252 23.54 -8.99 -8.07
C PRO A 252 23.29 -9.65 -9.44
N VAL A 253 22.07 -10.17 -9.62
CA VAL A 253 21.62 -10.66 -10.93
C VAL A 253 21.63 -9.56 -12.01
N VAL A 254 21.61 -9.96 -13.27
CA VAL A 254 21.76 -9.05 -14.44
C VAL A 254 20.71 -7.94 -14.46
N GLU A 255 19.51 -8.22 -13.95
CA GLU A 255 18.38 -7.29 -13.86
C GLU A 255 18.71 -6.07 -13.00
N PHE A 256 19.63 -6.18 -12.03
CA PHE A 256 20.07 -5.02 -11.24
C PHE A 256 20.76 -3.95 -12.10
N TYR A 257 21.44 -4.37 -13.17
CA TYR A 257 22.14 -3.48 -14.08
C TYR A 257 21.20 -2.83 -15.12
N GLU A 258 19.89 -3.05 -15.03
CA GLU A 258 18.95 -2.33 -15.87
C GLU A 258 18.90 -0.84 -15.52
N LYS A 259 18.70 0.00 -16.55
CA LYS A 259 18.59 1.46 -16.36
C LYS A 259 17.39 1.83 -15.47
N SER A 260 16.37 0.97 -15.47
CA SER A 260 15.14 1.08 -14.68
C SER A 260 15.31 0.61 -13.23
N THR A 261 16.44 0.06 -12.79
CA THR A 261 16.64 -0.32 -11.38
C THR A 261 16.59 0.91 -10.49
N LEU A 262 15.64 0.99 -9.57
CA LEU A 262 15.51 2.11 -8.63
C LEU A 262 16.03 1.70 -7.25
N VAL A 263 16.95 2.48 -6.69
CA VAL A 263 17.34 2.38 -5.29
C VAL A 263 16.49 3.36 -4.49
N LEU A 264 15.63 2.83 -3.61
CA LEU A 264 14.73 3.60 -2.77
C LEU A 264 15.41 4.09 -1.49
N LEU A 265 16.24 3.26 -0.87
CA LEU A 265 16.97 3.59 0.36
C LEU A 265 18.39 3.03 0.29
N LYS A 266 19.38 3.78 0.78
CA LYS A 266 20.75 3.27 0.99
C LYS A 266 20.78 2.13 2.02
N GLY A 267 19.80 2.10 2.93
CA GLY A 267 19.77 1.26 4.11
C GLY A 267 20.19 2.06 5.35
N ARG A 268 19.62 1.73 6.52
CA ARG A 268 19.83 2.42 7.82
C ARG A 268 19.37 3.89 7.90
N GLU A 269 18.55 4.36 6.97
CA GLU A 269 17.98 5.71 7.01
C GLU A 269 16.78 5.78 7.96
N LEU A 270 16.94 6.41 9.13
CA LEU A 270 15.90 6.45 10.18
C LEU A 270 14.60 7.14 9.74
N LEU A 271 14.67 8.20 8.94
CA LEU A 271 13.53 9.07 8.66
C LEU A 271 12.41 8.38 7.83
N PRO A 272 12.70 7.70 6.71
CA PRO A 272 11.69 6.92 5.99
C PRO A 272 11.09 5.78 6.83
N PHE A 273 11.88 5.13 7.69
CA PHE A 273 11.36 4.10 8.61
C PHE A 273 10.40 4.69 9.63
N LEU A 274 10.73 5.84 10.23
CA LEU A 274 9.83 6.52 11.16
C LEU A 274 8.53 6.94 10.47
N ALA A 275 8.59 7.49 9.26
CA ALA A 275 7.41 7.90 8.50
C ALA A 275 6.46 6.71 8.22
N ILE A 276 7.00 5.60 7.72
CA ILE A 276 6.23 4.38 7.48
C ILE A 276 5.67 3.83 8.81
N SER A 277 6.48 3.80 9.87
CA SER A 277 6.06 3.29 11.18
C SER A 277 4.92 4.11 11.79
N VAL A 278 4.96 5.44 11.66
CA VAL A 278 3.87 6.33 12.12
C VAL A 278 2.60 6.07 11.31
N GLY A 279 2.70 5.98 9.98
CA GLY A 279 1.57 5.65 9.11
C GLY A 279 0.95 4.30 9.45
N MET A 280 1.78 3.28 9.66
CA MET A 280 1.35 1.93 10.01
C MET A 280 0.67 1.90 11.37
N THR A 281 1.21 2.61 12.36
CA THR A 281 0.61 2.73 13.70
C THR A 281 -0.74 3.44 13.63
N MET A 282 -0.86 4.48 12.81
CA MET A 282 -2.12 5.19 12.61
C MET A 282 -3.19 4.29 11.97
N VAL A 283 -2.84 3.51 10.94
CA VAL A 283 -3.77 2.56 10.29
C VAL A 283 -4.16 1.43 11.25
N LEU A 284 -3.19 0.85 11.95
CA LEU A 284 -3.41 -0.22 12.93
C LEU A 284 -4.30 0.26 14.07
N GLY A 285 -4.05 1.45 14.62
CA GLY A 285 -4.85 2.03 15.69
C GLY A 285 -6.31 2.21 15.30
N GLN A 286 -6.58 2.73 14.10
CA GLN A 286 -7.95 2.87 13.58
C GLN A 286 -8.62 1.50 13.37
N THR A 287 -7.88 0.56 12.77
CA THR A 287 -8.36 -0.81 12.54
C THR A 287 -8.72 -1.51 13.84
N MET A 288 -7.86 -1.42 14.85
CA MET A 288 -8.11 -1.97 16.19
C MET A 288 -9.29 -1.28 16.87
N PHE A 289 -9.36 0.06 16.83
CA PHE A 289 -10.46 0.81 17.42
C PHE A 289 -11.82 0.36 16.89
N PHE A 290 -12.02 0.37 15.57
CA PHE A 290 -13.31 -0.03 15.00
C PHE A 290 -13.59 -1.51 15.22
N SER A 291 -12.59 -2.39 15.10
CA SER A 291 -12.76 -3.83 15.28
C SER A 291 -13.13 -4.18 16.72
N ILE A 292 -12.34 -3.75 17.70
CA ILE A 292 -12.55 -4.02 19.13
C ILE A 292 -13.90 -3.47 19.58
N HIS A 293 -14.22 -2.22 19.20
CA HIS A 293 -15.48 -1.60 19.58
C HIS A 293 -16.69 -2.31 18.97
N THR A 294 -16.58 -2.77 17.72
CA THR A 294 -17.61 -3.57 17.03
C THR A 294 -17.81 -4.92 17.72
N ILE A 295 -16.72 -5.62 18.04
CA ILE A 295 -16.76 -6.92 18.74
C ILE A 295 -17.38 -6.79 20.13
N TYR A 296 -16.94 -5.79 20.90
CA TYR A 296 -17.43 -5.52 22.25
C TYR A 296 -18.96 -5.33 22.27
N HIS A 297 -19.49 -4.46 21.42
CA HIS A 297 -20.93 -4.19 21.36
C HIS A 297 -21.75 -5.38 20.85
N LEU A 298 -21.20 -6.22 19.97
CA LEU A 298 -21.92 -7.40 19.47
C LEU A 298 -21.98 -8.54 20.48
N ASN A 299 -20.97 -8.67 21.35
CA ASN A 299 -20.85 -9.79 22.30
C ASN A 299 -21.39 -9.45 23.69
N TYR A 300 -21.11 -8.25 24.21
CA TYR A 300 -21.38 -7.93 25.61
C TYR A 300 -22.63 -7.05 25.82
N VAL A 301 -22.99 -6.21 24.84
CA VAL A 301 -24.11 -5.26 25.01
C VAL A 301 -25.46 -5.93 24.69
N LYS A 302 -26.30 -6.04 25.72
CA LYS A 302 -27.68 -6.54 25.63
C LYS A 302 -28.65 -5.35 25.51
N ASN A 303 -28.96 -4.94 24.28
CA ASN A 303 -30.02 -3.96 23.99
C ASN A 303 -31.23 -4.65 23.32
N ALA A 304 -32.45 -4.29 23.72
CA ALA A 304 -33.71 -4.84 23.22
C ALA A 304 -34.08 -4.38 21.79
N SER A 305 -33.39 -3.35 21.26
CA SER A 305 -33.66 -2.79 19.92
C SER A 305 -33.18 -3.65 18.74
N VAL A 306 -32.40 -4.71 18.99
CA VAL A 306 -31.86 -5.60 17.94
C VAL A 306 -32.05 -7.04 18.35
N SER A 307 -32.74 -7.83 17.51
CA SER A 307 -33.00 -9.25 17.75
C SER A 307 -31.71 -10.08 17.86
N GLU A 308 -31.73 -11.15 18.65
CA GLU A 308 -30.56 -12.03 18.80
C GLU A 308 -30.16 -12.69 17.47
N SER A 309 -31.15 -13.01 16.62
CA SER A 309 -30.92 -13.51 15.26
C SER A 309 -30.12 -12.53 14.39
N THR A 310 -30.36 -11.22 14.55
CA THR A 310 -29.60 -10.18 13.85
C THR A 310 -28.19 -10.03 14.40
N LYS A 311 -27.99 -10.17 15.72
CA LYS A 311 -26.65 -10.15 16.33
C LYS A 311 -25.79 -11.33 15.87
N VAL A 312 -26.35 -12.54 15.83
CA VAL A 312 -25.66 -13.75 15.35
C VAL A 312 -25.22 -13.58 13.89
N LEU A 313 -26.11 -13.03 13.05
CA LEU A 313 -25.81 -12.68 11.66
C LEU A 313 -24.62 -11.70 11.57
N GLN A 314 -24.66 -10.62 12.37
CA GLN A 314 -23.60 -9.61 12.38
C GLN A 314 -22.26 -10.16 12.87
N ARG A 315 -22.24 -11.01 13.90
CA ARG A 315 -21.01 -11.67 14.40
C ARG A 315 -20.39 -12.58 13.34
N ARG A 316 -21.18 -13.41 12.66
CA ARG A 316 -20.67 -14.29 11.60
C ARG A 316 -20.07 -13.50 10.44
N PHE A 317 -20.75 -12.44 10.02
CA PHE A 317 -20.22 -11.56 8.99
C PHE A 317 -18.91 -10.89 9.43
N LEU A 318 -18.83 -10.40 10.67
CA LEU A 318 -17.62 -9.80 11.21
C LEU A 318 -16.45 -10.80 11.27
N GLY A 319 -16.72 -12.06 11.60
CA GLY A 319 -15.71 -13.12 11.56
C GLY A 319 -15.13 -13.33 10.16
N TYR A 320 -15.96 -13.29 9.12
CA TYR A 320 -15.48 -13.37 7.74
C TYR A 320 -14.57 -12.19 7.37
N VAL A 321 -14.95 -10.99 7.79
CA VAL A 321 -14.19 -9.77 7.54
C VAL A 321 -12.86 -9.79 8.27
N ALA A 322 -12.85 -10.17 9.55
CA ALA A 322 -11.63 -10.29 10.33
C ALA A 322 -10.63 -11.25 9.68
N MET A 323 -11.11 -12.38 9.14
CA MET A 323 -10.28 -13.32 8.41
C MET A 323 -9.74 -12.73 7.10
N GLN A 324 -10.54 -11.99 6.34
CA GLN A 324 -10.06 -11.30 5.13
C GLN A 324 -8.99 -10.26 5.44
N MET A 325 -9.16 -9.51 6.52
CA MET A 325 -8.18 -8.52 6.97
C MET A 325 -6.89 -9.18 7.45
N ALA A 326 -6.94 -10.39 8.01
CA ALA A 326 -5.75 -11.11 8.46
C ALA A 326 -4.86 -11.59 7.30
N ILE A 327 -5.43 -11.84 6.11
CA ILE A 327 -4.69 -12.37 4.96
C ILE A 327 -3.52 -11.44 4.57
N PRO A 328 -3.72 -10.14 4.30
CA PRO A 328 -2.62 -9.21 4.03
C PRO A 328 -1.55 -9.16 5.14
N TRP A 329 -1.93 -9.29 6.42
CA TRP A 329 -0.95 -9.28 7.51
C TRP A 329 -0.08 -10.54 7.53
N VAL A 330 -0.68 -11.71 7.30
CA VAL A 330 0.04 -12.99 7.31
C VAL A 330 0.99 -13.07 6.11
N VAL A 331 0.53 -12.67 4.93
CA VAL A 331 1.36 -12.70 3.71
C VAL A 331 2.46 -11.64 3.69
N LEU A 332 2.31 -10.53 4.43
CA LEU A 332 3.37 -9.52 4.61
C LEU A 332 4.39 -9.89 5.70
N ALA A 333 3.99 -10.66 6.71
CA ALA A 333 4.88 -11.00 7.82
C ALA A 333 6.13 -11.76 7.37
N GLY A 334 5.97 -12.76 6.48
CA GLY A 334 7.10 -13.55 5.96
C GLY A 334 8.15 -12.70 5.25
N PRO A 335 7.79 -11.93 4.21
CA PRO A 335 8.68 -11.05 3.46
C PRO A 335 9.37 -10.00 4.33
N ILE A 336 8.66 -9.43 5.31
CA ILE A 336 9.25 -8.48 6.26
C ILE A 336 10.29 -9.17 7.15
N LEU A 337 9.97 -10.34 7.73
CA LEU A 337 10.91 -11.09 8.58
C LEU A 337 12.15 -11.52 7.80
N TYR A 338 11.97 -12.01 6.56
CA TYR A 338 13.08 -12.34 5.68
C TYR A 338 13.92 -11.09 5.35
N SER A 339 13.29 -9.96 5.03
CA SER A 339 14.00 -8.72 4.72
C SER A 339 14.80 -8.19 5.90
N LEU A 340 14.25 -8.26 7.12
CA LEU A 340 14.95 -7.88 8.35
C LEU A 340 16.12 -8.83 8.66
N TYR A 341 15.93 -10.13 8.42
CA TYR A 341 17.01 -11.12 8.55
C TYR A 341 18.14 -10.85 7.54
N ALA A 342 17.79 -10.64 6.28
CA ALA A 342 18.72 -10.32 5.20
C ALA A 342 19.48 -9.02 5.50
N ASP A 343 18.79 -7.97 5.94
CA ASP A 343 19.40 -6.68 6.29
C ASP A 343 20.34 -6.78 7.49
N ARG A 344 19.96 -7.52 8.54
CA ARG A 344 20.77 -7.67 9.75
C ARG A 344 22.07 -8.46 9.50
N ASN A 345 22.03 -9.43 8.60
CA ASN A 345 23.15 -10.33 8.33
C ASN A 345 23.90 -10.02 7.02
N ASP A 346 23.54 -8.92 6.34
CA ASP A 346 24.05 -8.58 5.00
C ASP A 346 23.97 -9.76 4.02
N TYR A 347 22.88 -10.54 4.12
CA TYR A 347 22.65 -11.76 3.36
C TYR A 347 21.84 -11.46 2.10
N TYR A 348 22.40 -11.79 0.94
CA TYR A 348 21.73 -11.66 -0.37
C TYR A 348 21.51 -13.03 -1.01
N ASN A 349 20.26 -13.32 -1.38
CA ASN A 349 19.88 -14.50 -2.15
C ASN A 349 18.71 -14.14 -3.05
N GLN A 350 18.93 -14.14 -4.38
CA GLN A 350 17.92 -13.68 -5.31
C GLN A 350 16.74 -14.64 -5.41
N ALA A 351 16.95 -15.96 -5.41
CA ALA A 351 15.86 -16.92 -5.35
C ALA A 351 14.94 -16.68 -4.14
N PHE A 352 15.49 -16.43 -2.95
CA PHE A 352 14.68 -16.11 -1.77
C PHE A 352 13.99 -14.74 -1.86
N ASN A 353 14.62 -13.73 -2.46
CA ASN A 353 13.95 -12.48 -2.79
C ASN A 353 12.75 -12.72 -3.72
N ASN A 354 12.94 -13.49 -4.79
CA ASN A 354 11.91 -13.83 -5.76
C ASN A 354 10.76 -14.61 -5.10
N PHE A 355 11.05 -15.63 -4.29
CA PHE A 355 10.02 -16.39 -3.55
C PHE A 355 9.29 -15.54 -2.50
N SER A 356 10.00 -14.63 -1.82
CA SER A 356 9.40 -13.66 -0.89
C SER A 356 8.37 -12.78 -1.60
N GLU A 357 8.70 -12.28 -2.78
CA GLU A 357 7.78 -11.47 -3.57
C GLU A 357 6.60 -12.28 -4.13
N LEU A 358 6.83 -13.53 -4.55
CA LEU A 358 5.74 -14.44 -4.95
C LEU A 358 4.79 -14.73 -3.78
N PHE A 359 5.33 -14.86 -2.56
CA PHE A 359 4.52 -15.03 -1.35
C PHE A 359 3.66 -13.80 -1.04
N MET A 360 4.12 -12.58 -1.35
CA MET A 360 3.23 -11.42 -1.33
C MET A 360 2.17 -11.48 -2.43
N ALA A 361 2.54 -11.84 -3.66
CA ALA A 361 1.63 -11.82 -4.80
C ALA A 361 0.43 -12.77 -4.68
N ILE A 362 0.54 -13.86 -3.92
CA ILE A 362 -0.59 -14.78 -3.69
C ILE A 362 -1.71 -14.20 -2.81
N HIS A 363 -1.51 -13.02 -2.20
CA HIS A 363 -2.53 -12.41 -1.32
C HIS A 363 -3.87 -12.18 -2.03
N GLY A 364 -3.86 -11.76 -3.30
CA GLY A 364 -5.06 -11.57 -4.11
C GLY A 364 -5.85 -12.84 -4.32
N LEU A 365 -5.16 -13.94 -4.65
CA LEU A 365 -5.75 -15.26 -4.80
C LEU A 365 -6.40 -15.73 -3.50
N LEU A 366 -5.69 -15.58 -2.37
CA LEU A 366 -6.19 -15.95 -1.04
C LEU A 366 -7.39 -15.10 -0.62
N SER A 367 -7.35 -13.78 -0.85
CA SER A 367 -8.43 -12.84 -0.53
C SER A 367 -9.71 -13.13 -1.31
N ASN A 368 -9.58 -13.38 -2.61
CA ASN A 368 -10.69 -13.77 -3.48
C ASN A 368 -11.30 -15.12 -3.06
N SER A 369 -10.45 -16.11 -2.81
CA SER A 369 -10.89 -17.44 -2.35
C SER A 369 -11.62 -17.36 -1.01
N CYS A 370 -11.08 -16.58 -0.07
CA CYS A 370 -11.71 -16.32 1.23
C CYS A 370 -13.10 -15.70 1.04
N THR A 371 -13.22 -14.69 0.19
CA THR A 371 -14.51 -14.04 -0.12
C THR A 371 -15.52 -15.04 -0.65
N LEU A 372 -15.17 -15.82 -1.66
CA LEU A 372 -16.10 -16.72 -2.35
C LEU A 372 -16.49 -17.93 -1.48
N PHE A 373 -15.53 -18.55 -0.79
CA PHE A 373 -15.75 -19.85 -0.14
C PHE A 373 -16.13 -19.74 1.34
N ILE A 374 -15.89 -18.60 1.98
CA ILE A 374 -16.16 -18.43 3.42
C ILE A 374 -17.46 -17.67 3.66
N ILE A 375 -17.72 -16.59 2.92
CA ILE A 375 -18.93 -15.80 3.09
C ILE A 375 -20.15 -16.66 2.69
N LYS A 376 -21.02 -16.93 3.68
CA LYS A 376 -22.15 -17.88 3.53
C LYS A 376 -23.00 -17.71 2.24
N PRO A 377 -23.53 -16.53 1.89
CA PRO A 377 -24.33 -16.39 0.68
C PRO A 377 -23.51 -16.69 -0.59
N TYR A 378 -22.23 -16.35 -0.60
CA TYR A 378 -21.34 -16.54 -1.74
C TYR A 378 -20.99 -18.01 -1.92
N ARG A 379 -20.56 -18.70 -0.86
CA ARG A 379 -20.20 -20.12 -0.94
C ARG A 379 -21.38 -21.02 -1.30
N VAL A 380 -22.59 -20.67 -0.85
CA VAL A 380 -23.79 -21.43 -1.22
C VAL A 380 -24.12 -21.20 -2.69
N PHE A 381 -23.99 -19.96 -3.19
CA PHE A 381 -24.13 -19.68 -4.61
C PHE A 381 -23.12 -20.45 -5.45
N VAL A 382 -21.82 -20.39 -5.10
CA VAL A 382 -20.76 -21.12 -5.81
C VAL A 382 -21.03 -22.62 -5.80
N ARG A 383 -21.41 -23.20 -4.66
CA ARG A 383 -21.77 -24.63 -4.55
C ARG A 383 -23.00 -25.01 -5.36
N ASN A 384 -23.96 -24.11 -5.53
CA ASN A 384 -25.14 -24.37 -6.36
C ASN A 384 -24.76 -24.34 -7.84
N LEU A 385 -23.91 -23.39 -8.26
CA LEU A 385 -23.38 -23.32 -9.61
C LEU A 385 -22.60 -24.59 -9.99
N THR A 386 -21.74 -25.09 -9.10
CA THR A 386 -20.99 -26.34 -9.35
C THR A 386 -21.87 -27.59 -9.38
N ARG A 387 -23.08 -27.53 -8.82
CA ARG A 387 -24.08 -28.61 -8.85
C ARG A 387 -25.13 -28.45 -9.95
N GLY A 388 -24.97 -27.45 -10.84
CA GLY A 388 -25.92 -27.18 -11.93
C GLY A 388 -27.27 -26.60 -11.48
N LYS A 389 -27.40 -26.12 -10.25
CA LYS A 389 -28.64 -25.51 -9.73
C LYS A 389 -28.60 -24.00 -9.91
N ILE A 390 -29.28 -23.49 -10.94
CA ILE A 390 -29.24 -22.08 -11.35
C ILE A 390 -30.22 -21.21 -10.52
N ASP A 391 -31.26 -21.80 -9.93
CA ASP A 391 -32.22 -21.09 -9.08
C ASP A 391 -31.60 -20.76 -7.71
N PHE A 392 -31.06 -19.54 -7.59
CA PHE A 392 -30.49 -19.05 -6.34
C PHE A 392 -31.18 -17.77 -5.87
N ASN A 393 -31.85 -17.87 -4.71
CA ASN A 393 -32.37 -16.71 -3.99
C ASN A 393 -31.46 -16.34 -2.81
N SER A 394 -30.78 -15.19 -2.90
CA SER A 394 -29.88 -14.68 -1.85
C SER A 394 -30.59 -14.31 -0.54
N SER A 395 -31.92 -14.12 -0.58
CA SER A 395 -32.72 -13.76 0.59
C SER A 395 -33.07 -14.96 1.49
N GLU A 396 -33.23 -16.15 0.90
CA GLU A 396 -33.58 -17.39 1.60
C GLU A 396 -32.39 -18.03 2.33
N THR A 397 -31.17 -17.87 1.80
CA THR A 397 -29.95 -18.50 2.35
C THR A 397 -29.59 -18.03 3.76
N TRP A 398 -29.98 -16.80 4.13
CA TRP A 398 -29.86 -16.31 5.51
C TRP A 398 -31.08 -16.67 6.37
N ALA A 399 -32.27 -16.79 5.79
CA ALA A 399 -33.49 -17.20 6.49
C ALA A 399 -33.37 -18.64 7.03
N GLY A 400 -32.87 -19.59 6.20
CA GLY A 400 -32.66 -20.98 6.63
C GLY A 400 -31.60 -21.18 7.72
N THR A 401 -30.81 -20.15 8.04
CA THR A 401 -29.87 -20.18 9.20
C THR A 401 -30.59 -19.94 10.52
N ILE A 402 -31.68 -19.18 10.49
CA ILE A 402 -32.47 -18.80 11.67
C ILE A 402 -33.31 -20.00 12.12
N ALA A 403 -33.76 -20.85 11.19
CA ALA A 403 -34.49 -22.08 11.48
C ALA A 403 -33.66 -23.18 12.20
N ILE A 404 -32.33 -23.05 12.27
CA ILE A 404 -31.42 -24.00 12.94
C ILE A 404 -30.86 -23.42 14.25
N ALA A 405 -31.21 -22.18 14.61
CA ALA A 405 -30.90 -21.69 15.95
C ALA A 405 -31.75 -22.50 16.96
N PRO A 406 -31.16 -23.10 18.01
CA PRO A 406 -31.92 -23.89 18.95
C PRO A 406 -33.02 -23.01 19.54
N HIS A 407 -34.27 -23.41 19.34
CA HIS A 407 -35.39 -22.88 20.10
C HIS A 407 -35.08 -23.16 21.57
N VAL A 408 -34.65 -22.15 22.31
CA VAL A 408 -34.73 -22.19 23.78
C VAL A 408 -36.21 -22.01 24.09
N PRO A 409 -36.92 -23.04 24.57
CA PRO A 409 -38.31 -22.87 24.93
C PRO A 409 -38.37 -21.94 26.14
N VAL A 410 -39.00 -20.78 25.96
CA VAL A 410 -39.42 -19.94 27.07
C VAL A 410 -40.50 -20.72 27.81
N ARG A 411 -40.15 -21.34 28.94
CA ARG A 411 -41.14 -21.81 29.91
C ARG A 411 -41.87 -20.60 30.46
N LEU A 412 -43.05 -20.32 29.92
CA LEU A 412 -44.07 -19.55 30.61
C LEU A 412 -44.51 -20.39 31.81
N GLY A 413 -43.95 -20.07 32.99
CA GLY A 413 -44.49 -20.57 34.24
C GLY A 413 -45.85 -19.91 34.47
N SER A 414 -46.92 -20.68 34.30
CA SER A 414 -48.23 -20.33 34.82
C SER A 414 -48.14 -20.34 36.35
N VAL A 415 -48.25 -19.18 36.98
CA VAL A 415 -48.62 -19.10 38.40
C VAL A 415 -50.15 -19.07 38.43
N SER A 416 -50.73 -20.21 38.75
CA SER A 416 -52.13 -20.38 39.12
C SER A 416 -52.16 -21.18 40.41
N GLY A 417 -52.75 -20.61 41.47
CA GLY A 417 -52.87 -21.22 42.79
C GLY A 417 -52.54 -20.21 43.88
#